data_AF-A0A1G7F5Q6-F1
#
_entry.id   AF-A0A1G7F5Q6-F1
#
_cell.length_a   1.000
_cell.length_b   1.000
_cell.length_c   1.000
_cell.angle_alpha   90.00
_cell.angle_beta   90.00
_cell.angle_gamma   90.00
#
_symmetry.space_group_name_H-M   'P 1'
#
loop_
_entity.id
_entity.type
_entity.pdbx_description
1 polymer ?
#
loop_
_entity_poly.entity_id
_entity_poly.type
_entity_poly.pdbx_seq_one_letter_code
_entity_poly.pdbx_strand_id
1 'polypeptide(L)'
;MKVSNREVFVSNFLSRWLVQRRLAHVPKITVDVTRNYYMTFTAPNPDVKVIIKNEAGITVGRACYAVSPLNDRVYIFEVEILSAHRRQGYGTALLLFLAQTYDLPITVVKELYSACSFWRFARGLGSAGIRLTQQLSVSDMASEAERWAHLQPKARQLEFSELLDRNFVFSRIYSAIDDLVWAIKGLCSFLMPSSLKFR
;
A
#
# COMPACT_ATOMS: atom_id res chain seq x y z
N MET A 1 -37.05 4.56 -29.29
CA MET A 1 -37.16 3.32 -28.51
C MET A 1 -37.27 3.68 -27.03
N LYS A 2 -38.45 3.49 -26.42
CA LYS A 2 -38.65 3.69 -24.97
C LYS A 2 -38.23 2.42 -24.25
N VAL A 3 -37.05 2.41 -23.64
CA VAL A 3 -36.66 1.34 -22.71
C VAL A 3 -37.57 1.47 -21.47
N SER A 4 -38.23 0.38 -21.11
CA SER A 4 -39.23 0.34 -20.04
C SER A 4 -38.56 0.53 -18.67
N ASN A 5 -39.04 1.49 -17.87
CA ASN A 5 -38.56 1.73 -16.50
C ASN A 5 -38.60 0.49 -15.59
N ARG A 6 -39.46 -0.51 -15.90
CA ARG A 6 -39.50 -1.78 -15.15
C ARG A 6 -38.29 -2.68 -15.44
N GLU A 7 -37.76 -2.69 -16.66
CA GLU A 7 -36.60 -3.50 -17.03
C GLU A 7 -35.29 -2.93 -16.42
N VAL A 8 -35.21 -1.61 -16.34
CA VAL A 8 -34.08 -0.91 -15.68
C VAL A 8 -34.07 -1.18 -14.17
N PHE A 9 -35.26 -1.27 -13.54
CA PHE A 9 -35.36 -1.51 -12.10
C PHE A 9 -35.00 -2.96 -11.72
N VAL A 10 -35.52 -3.95 -12.47
CA VAL A 10 -35.24 -5.37 -12.22
C VAL A 10 -33.77 -5.71 -12.52
N SER A 11 -33.18 -5.13 -13.58
CA SER A 11 -31.77 -5.33 -13.89
C SER A 11 -30.83 -4.70 -12.86
N ASN A 12 -31.16 -3.52 -12.32
CA ASN A 12 -30.39 -2.89 -11.23
C ASN A 12 -30.50 -3.65 -9.90
N PHE A 13 -31.65 -4.27 -9.62
CA PHE A 13 -31.84 -5.08 -8.42
C PHE A 13 -31.06 -6.40 -8.50
N LEU A 14 -31.20 -7.15 -9.60
CA LEU A 14 -30.51 -8.43 -9.79
C LEU A 14 -28.99 -8.27 -9.83
N SER A 15 -28.48 -7.22 -10.49
CA SER A 15 -27.06 -6.92 -10.51
C SER A 15 -26.50 -6.58 -9.13
N ARG A 16 -27.19 -5.74 -8.34
CA ARG A 16 -26.81 -5.45 -6.93
C ARG A 16 -26.77 -6.71 -6.08
N TRP A 17 -27.80 -7.55 -6.18
CA TRP A 17 -27.89 -8.79 -5.41
C TRP A 17 -26.78 -9.79 -5.77
N LEU A 18 -26.46 -9.94 -7.06
CA LEU A 18 -25.37 -10.81 -7.52
C LEU A 18 -24.00 -10.31 -7.02
N VAL A 19 -23.77 -8.99 -7.04
CA VAL A 19 -22.54 -8.40 -6.50
C VAL A 19 -22.47 -8.62 -4.99
N GLN A 20 -23.55 -8.37 -4.24
CA GLN A 20 -23.58 -8.58 -2.79
C GLN A 20 -23.33 -10.04 -2.40
N ARG A 21 -23.93 -11.02 -3.09
CA ARG A 21 -23.65 -12.45 -2.83
C ARG A 21 -22.19 -12.82 -3.06
N ARG A 22 -21.55 -12.22 -4.07
CA ARG A 22 -20.12 -12.45 -4.32
C ARG A 22 -19.25 -11.84 -3.23
N LEU A 23 -19.62 -10.67 -2.71
CA LEU A 23 -18.88 -10.05 -1.61
C LEU A 23 -19.08 -10.76 -0.28
N ALA A 24 -20.20 -11.46 -0.07
CA ALA A 24 -20.39 -12.30 1.11
C ALA A 24 -19.34 -13.42 1.25
N HIS A 25 -18.67 -13.79 0.15
CA HIS A 25 -17.63 -14.81 0.13
C HIS A 25 -16.22 -14.21 0.02
N VAL A 26 -16.07 -12.90 0.14
CA VAL A 26 -14.74 -12.28 0.16
C VAL A 26 -14.07 -12.63 1.48
N PRO A 27 -12.83 -13.14 1.46
CA PRO A 27 -12.14 -13.51 2.69
C PRO A 27 -11.91 -12.27 3.54
N LYS A 28 -12.05 -12.43 4.87
CA LYS A 28 -11.64 -11.36 5.78
C LYS A 28 -10.13 -11.26 5.78
N ILE A 29 -9.65 -10.02 5.88
CA ILE A 29 -8.24 -9.70 5.92
C ILE A 29 -7.92 -8.82 7.13
N THR A 30 -6.69 -8.91 7.58
CA THR A 30 -6.06 -7.92 8.44
C THR A 30 -4.86 -7.33 7.70
N VAL A 31 -4.47 -6.10 8.06
CA VAL A 31 -3.36 -5.41 7.43
C VAL A 31 -2.38 -4.91 8.47
N ASP A 32 -1.10 -5.21 8.29
CA ASP A 32 -0.02 -4.51 8.99
C ASP A 32 0.37 -3.30 8.14
N VAL A 33 0.46 -2.12 8.76
CA VAL A 33 0.61 -0.85 8.05
C VAL A 33 1.95 -0.19 8.37
N THR A 34 2.69 0.17 7.33
CA THR A 34 3.90 1.00 7.41
C THR A 34 3.71 2.24 6.55
N ARG A 35 4.08 3.41 7.08
CA ARG A 35 3.95 4.71 6.38
C ARG A 35 5.34 5.22 6.01
N ASN A 36 5.48 5.76 4.80
CA ASN A 36 6.68 6.41 4.28
C ASN A 36 6.29 7.80 3.80
N TYR A 37 6.88 8.88 4.32
CA TYR A 37 6.64 10.25 3.85
C TYR A 37 7.73 10.73 2.88
N TYR A 38 8.88 10.06 2.88
CA TYR A 38 10.03 10.39 2.07
C TYR A 38 9.81 10.13 0.58
N MET A 39 9.98 11.19 -0.24
CA MET A 39 9.91 11.18 -1.71
C MET A 39 8.63 10.52 -2.25
N THR A 40 7.50 10.87 -1.66
CA THR A 40 6.20 10.30 -2.01
C THR A 40 5.54 11.08 -3.14
N PHE A 41 4.83 10.36 -4.03
CA PHE A 41 4.03 10.98 -5.09
C PHE A 41 2.94 11.90 -4.53
N THR A 42 2.35 11.47 -3.41
CA THR A 42 1.23 12.14 -2.75
C THR A 42 1.67 13.02 -1.59
N ALA A 43 2.90 13.54 -1.58
CA ALA A 43 3.34 14.42 -0.52
C ALA A 43 2.38 15.63 -0.38
N PRO A 44 1.98 16.02 0.85
CA PRO A 44 2.53 15.63 2.16
C PRO A 44 1.98 14.32 2.76
N ASN A 45 1.05 13.63 2.08
CA ASN A 45 0.53 12.36 2.56
C ASN A 45 1.54 11.23 2.32
N PRO A 46 1.57 10.21 3.21
CA PRO A 46 2.51 9.12 3.07
C PRO A 46 2.06 8.10 2.04
N ASP A 47 3.03 7.42 1.46
CA ASP A 47 2.80 6.12 0.87
C ASP A 47 2.60 5.10 1.99
N VAL A 48 1.48 4.39 1.93
CA VAL A 48 1.06 3.39 2.90
C VAL A 48 1.32 2.01 2.33
N LYS A 49 2.35 1.35 2.86
CA LYS A 49 2.68 -0.04 2.57
C LYS A 49 1.91 -0.94 3.52
N VAL A 50 1.26 -1.96 2.98
CA VAL A 50 0.50 -2.92 3.76
C VAL A 50 0.92 -4.35 3.47
N ILE A 51 1.02 -5.15 4.53
CA ILE A 51 1.10 -6.60 4.46
C ILE A 51 -0.31 -7.13 4.68
N ILE A 52 -0.83 -7.87 3.71
CA ILE A 52 -2.19 -8.43 3.76
C ILE A 52 -2.09 -9.81 4.40
N LYS A 53 -2.85 -10.02 5.47
CA LYS A 53 -2.96 -11.30 6.17
C LYS A 53 -4.38 -11.83 6.12
N ASN A 54 -4.54 -13.15 6.10
CA ASN A 54 -5.84 -13.80 6.24
C ASN A 54 -6.26 -13.89 7.72
N GLU A 55 -7.44 -14.47 7.99
CA GLU A 55 -7.94 -14.68 9.37
C GLU A 55 -7.00 -15.51 10.25
N ALA A 56 -6.20 -16.39 9.66
CA ALA A 56 -5.19 -17.19 10.37
C ALA A 56 -3.87 -16.43 10.63
N GLY A 57 -3.78 -15.15 10.24
CA GLY A 57 -2.57 -14.34 10.38
C GLY A 57 -1.48 -14.63 9.35
N ILE A 58 -1.75 -15.49 8.36
CA ILE A 58 -0.80 -15.85 7.30
C ILE A 58 -0.76 -14.73 6.27
N THR A 59 0.45 -14.30 5.90
CA THR A 59 0.66 -13.33 4.82
C THR A 59 0.20 -13.90 3.48
N VAL A 60 -0.73 -13.20 2.83
CA VAL A 60 -1.29 -13.58 1.52
C VAL A 60 -0.91 -12.60 0.41
N GLY A 61 -0.37 -11.44 0.75
CA GLY A 61 0.02 -10.44 -0.22
C GLY A 61 0.55 -9.16 0.39
N ARG A 62 0.81 -8.18 -0.47
CA ARG A 62 1.21 -6.82 -0.12
C ARG A 62 0.51 -5.82 -1.02
N ALA A 63 0.39 -4.58 -0.56
CA ALA A 63 -0.02 -3.47 -1.39
C ALA A 63 0.66 -2.17 -0.97
N CYS A 64 0.70 -1.21 -1.89
CA CYS A 64 1.13 0.15 -1.63
C CYS A 64 0.06 1.10 -2.17
N TYR A 65 -0.43 1.98 -1.32
CA TYR A 65 -1.45 2.96 -1.69
C TYR A 65 -1.20 4.29 -0.97
N ALA A 66 -1.82 5.36 -1.43
CA ALA A 66 -1.84 6.62 -0.71
C ALA A 66 -3.14 7.38 -0.92
N VAL A 67 -3.52 8.18 0.06
CA VAL A 67 -4.66 9.11 -0.07
C VAL A 67 -4.16 10.38 -0.74
N SER A 68 -4.88 10.86 -1.75
CA SER A 68 -4.61 12.15 -2.38
C SER A 68 -4.48 13.28 -1.33
N PRO A 69 -3.53 14.21 -1.47
CA PRO A 69 -3.43 15.38 -0.61
C PRO A 69 -4.71 16.22 -0.55
N LEU A 70 -5.52 16.14 -1.61
CA LEU A 70 -6.79 16.84 -1.74
C LEU A 70 -7.96 16.06 -1.12
N ASN A 71 -7.70 14.88 -0.55
CA ASN A 71 -8.68 13.99 0.06
C ASN A 71 -9.86 13.63 -0.88
N ASP A 72 -9.60 13.51 -2.17
CA ASP A 72 -10.61 13.25 -3.19
C ASP A 72 -10.58 11.82 -3.76
N ARG A 73 -9.46 11.09 -3.57
CA ARG A 73 -9.27 9.71 -4.03
C ARG A 73 -8.14 8.98 -3.31
N VAL A 74 -8.13 7.67 -3.44
CA VAL A 74 -7.03 6.78 -3.05
C VAL A 74 -6.30 6.30 -4.29
N TYR A 75 -4.98 6.52 -4.34
CA TYR A 75 -4.11 5.95 -5.36
C TYR A 75 -3.58 4.59 -4.92
N ILE A 76 -3.65 3.59 -5.79
CA ILE A 76 -3.01 2.29 -5.59
C ILE A 76 -1.80 2.22 -6.52
N PHE A 77 -0.60 2.10 -5.96
CA PHE A 77 0.64 1.99 -6.73
C PHE A 77 0.99 0.53 -7.02
N GLU A 78 0.70 -0.36 -6.07
CA GLU A 78 1.05 -1.77 -6.17
C GLU A 78 0.02 -2.61 -5.44
N VAL A 79 -0.36 -3.74 -6.04
CA VAL A 79 -1.07 -4.82 -5.37
C VAL A 79 -0.47 -6.13 -5.84
N GLU A 80 0.03 -6.90 -4.89
CA GLU A 80 0.56 -8.23 -5.15
C GLU A 80 -0.06 -9.24 -4.20
N ILE A 81 -0.76 -10.22 -4.78
CA ILE A 81 -1.23 -11.40 -4.06
C ILE A 81 -0.26 -12.55 -4.38
N LEU A 82 0.25 -13.19 -3.33
CA LEU A 82 1.15 -14.33 -3.43
C LEU A 82 0.50 -15.42 -4.28
N SER A 83 1.28 -16.08 -5.12
CA SER A 83 0.79 -17.05 -6.13
C SER A 83 -0.13 -18.12 -5.53
N ALA A 84 0.23 -18.66 -4.36
CA ALA A 84 -0.56 -19.67 -3.63
C ALA A 84 -1.95 -19.18 -3.17
N HIS A 85 -2.16 -17.86 -3.11
CA HIS A 85 -3.39 -17.23 -2.62
C HIS A 85 -4.16 -16.47 -3.71
N ARG A 86 -3.70 -16.53 -4.97
CA ARG A 86 -4.40 -15.87 -6.08
C ARG A 86 -5.76 -16.50 -6.33
N ARG A 87 -6.69 -15.69 -6.87
CA ARG A 87 -8.08 -16.08 -7.21
C ARG A 87 -8.94 -16.52 -6.02
N GLN A 88 -8.49 -16.29 -4.78
CA GLN A 88 -9.25 -16.55 -3.55
C GLN A 88 -9.98 -15.29 -3.02
N GLY A 89 -9.97 -14.19 -3.77
CA GLY A 89 -10.71 -12.96 -3.42
C GLY A 89 -9.93 -11.93 -2.59
N TYR A 90 -8.68 -12.18 -2.19
CA TYR A 90 -7.90 -11.24 -1.37
C TYR A 90 -7.66 -9.86 -2.02
N GLY A 91 -7.51 -9.79 -3.35
CA GLY A 91 -7.44 -8.50 -4.05
C GLY A 91 -8.74 -7.70 -3.92
N THR A 92 -9.90 -8.38 -4.00
CA THR A 92 -11.21 -7.76 -3.76
C THR A 92 -11.38 -7.36 -2.30
N ALA A 93 -10.89 -8.19 -1.36
CA ALA A 93 -10.89 -7.88 0.07
C ALA A 93 -10.13 -6.59 0.37
N LEU A 94 -8.96 -6.41 -0.25
CA LEU A 94 -8.19 -5.18 -0.13
C LEU A 94 -8.98 -3.97 -0.65
N LEU A 95 -9.64 -4.07 -1.81
CA LEU A 95 -10.42 -2.97 -2.36
C LEU A 95 -11.64 -2.61 -1.48
N LEU A 96 -12.31 -3.62 -0.91
CA LEU A 96 -13.36 -3.38 0.07
C LEU A 96 -12.83 -2.70 1.33
N PHE A 97 -11.69 -3.16 1.85
CA PHE A 97 -11.04 -2.54 2.99
C PHE A 97 -10.74 -1.06 2.73
N LEU A 98 -10.19 -0.72 1.56
CA LEU A 98 -9.91 0.68 1.19
C LEU A 98 -11.18 1.50 1.04
N ALA A 99 -12.20 0.95 0.37
CA ALA A 99 -13.48 1.64 0.18
C ALA A 99 -14.18 1.91 1.52
N GLN A 100 -14.14 0.97 2.46
CA GLN A 100 -14.73 1.14 3.81
C GLN A 100 -13.89 2.07 4.69
N THR A 101 -12.57 2.08 4.54
CA THR A 101 -11.67 2.89 5.36
C THR A 101 -11.74 4.37 4.99
N TYR A 102 -11.79 4.67 3.70
CA TYR A 102 -11.66 6.05 3.20
C TYR A 102 -12.95 6.61 2.61
N ASP A 103 -13.86 5.77 2.12
CA ASP A 103 -15.03 6.17 1.33
C ASP A 103 -14.70 7.18 0.22
N LEU A 104 -13.61 6.92 -0.50
CA LEU A 104 -13.16 7.70 -1.65
C LEU A 104 -13.07 6.82 -2.90
N PRO A 105 -13.20 7.41 -4.11
CA PRO A 105 -12.84 6.73 -5.35
C PRO A 105 -11.41 6.19 -5.31
N ILE A 106 -11.18 5.04 -5.96
CA ILE A 106 -9.90 4.36 -6.03
C ILE A 106 -9.35 4.47 -7.45
N THR A 107 -8.14 5.01 -7.59
CA THR A 107 -7.42 5.14 -8.86
C THR A 107 -6.19 4.26 -8.82
N VAL A 108 -6.08 3.32 -9.75
CA VAL A 108 -4.86 2.50 -9.87
C VAL A 108 -3.84 3.24 -10.71
N VAL A 109 -2.63 3.35 -10.20
CA VAL A 109 -1.47 3.87 -10.94
C VAL A 109 -0.86 2.68 -11.68
N LYS A 110 -0.99 2.68 -13.01
CA LYS A 110 -0.53 1.63 -13.93
C LYS A 110 -1.09 0.23 -13.64
N GLU A 111 -2.08 -0.20 -14.43
CA GLU A 111 -2.53 -1.59 -14.40
C GLU A 111 -1.56 -2.50 -15.15
N LEU A 112 -1.05 -3.54 -14.46
CA LEU A 112 -0.30 -4.59 -15.12
C LEU A 112 -1.22 -5.39 -16.04
N TYR A 113 -0.74 -5.70 -17.25
CA TYR A 113 -1.49 -6.49 -18.24
C TYR A 113 -1.95 -7.85 -17.67
N SER A 114 -1.10 -8.49 -16.86
CA SER A 114 -1.42 -9.75 -16.17
C SER A 114 -2.60 -9.65 -15.19
N ALA A 115 -2.95 -8.45 -14.74
CA ALA A 115 -4.05 -8.16 -13.82
C ALA A 115 -5.26 -7.49 -14.51
N CYS A 116 -5.25 -7.31 -15.84
CA CYS A 116 -6.34 -6.68 -16.60
C CYS A 116 -7.73 -7.27 -16.28
N SER A 117 -7.83 -8.60 -16.25
CA SER A 117 -9.10 -9.29 -15.97
C SER A 117 -9.62 -9.00 -14.57
N PHE A 118 -8.72 -8.89 -13.59
CA PHE A 118 -9.05 -8.51 -12.22
C PHE A 118 -9.56 -7.08 -12.15
N TRP A 119 -8.86 -6.11 -12.74
CA TRP A 119 -9.28 -4.70 -12.71
C TRP A 119 -10.58 -4.45 -13.46
N ARG A 120 -10.78 -5.12 -14.60
CA ARG A 120 -12.06 -5.08 -15.32
C ARG A 120 -13.21 -5.62 -14.47
N PHE A 121 -12.99 -6.73 -13.77
CA PHE A 121 -13.96 -7.28 -12.82
C PHE A 121 -14.23 -6.30 -11.67
N ALA A 122 -13.18 -5.73 -11.07
CA ALA A 122 -13.28 -4.85 -9.91
C ALA A 122 -14.09 -3.58 -10.22
N ARG A 123 -13.96 -3.00 -11.42
CA ARG A 123 -14.78 -1.87 -11.87
C ARG A 123 -16.29 -2.19 -11.88
N GLY A 124 -16.67 -3.45 -12.08
CA GLY A 124 -18.06 -3.89 -11.99
C GLY A 124 -18.64 -3.93 -10.57
N LEU A 125 -17.81 -3.70 -9.54
CA LEU A 125 -18.22 -3.75 -8.13
C LEU A 125 -18.69 -2.39 -7.58
N GLY A 126 -18.89 -1.38 -8.44
CA GLY A 126 -19.35 -0.05 -8.05
C GLY A 126 -20.66 -0.06 -7.24
N SER A 127 -21.57 -0.98 -7.55
CA SER A 127 -22.85 -1.13 -6.84
C SER A 127 -22.71 -1.64 -5.40
N ALA A 128 -21.53 -2.10 -5.02
CA ALA A 128 -21.16 -2.48 -3.67
C ALA A 128 -20.20 -1.49 -2.97
N GLY A 129 -20.08 -0.28 -3.51
CA GLY A 129 -19.31 0.81 -2.88
C GLY A 129 -17.85 0.87 -3.30
N ILE A 130 -17.33 -0.11 -4.07
CA ILE A 130 -15.97 -0.01 -4.64
C ILE A 130 -16.01 0.89 -5.87
N ARG A 131 -15.67 2.16 -5.70
CA ARG A 131 -15.68 3.16 -6.77
C ARG A 131 -14.33 3.26 -7.47
N LEU A 132 -14.04 2.36 -8.41
CA LEU A 132 -12.81 2.46 -9.23
C LEU A 132 -12.95 3.48 -10.36
N THR A 133 -11.95 4.33 -10.53
CA THR A 133 -11.85 5.28 -11.64
C THR A 133 -11.11 4.67 -12.83
N GLN A 134 -10.91 5.46 -13.89
CA GLN A 134 -9.89 5.14 -14.88
C GLN A 134 -8.50 5.09 -14.23
N GLN A 135 -7.62 4.26 -14.79
CA GLN A 135 -6.24 4.17 -14.32
C GLN A 135 -5.50 5.49 -14.58
N LEU A 136 -4.55 5.82 -13.71
CA LEU A 136 -3.57 6.87 -13.94
C LEU A 136 -2.33 6.23 -14.58
N SER A 137 -1.88 6.75 -15.73
CA SER A 137 -0.62 6.28 -16.32
C SER A 137 0.58 6.88 -15.59
N VAL A 138 1.73 6.22 -15.65
CA VAL A 138 2.96 6.74 -15.01
C VAL A 138 3.40 8.06 -15.65
N SER A 139 3.20 8.22 -16.96
CA SER A 139 3.51 9.46 -17.66
C SER A 139 2.63 10.63 -17.22
N ASP A 140 1.40 10.37 -16.78
CA ASP A 140 0.47 11.42 -16.34
C ASP A 140 0.66 11.80 -14.87
N MET A 141 1.49 11.07 -14.11
CA MET A 141 1.70 11.35 -12.69
C MET A 141 2.23 12.76 -12.45
N ALA A 142 3.18 13.23 -13.25
CA ALA A 142 3.73 14.58 -13.09
C ALA A 142 2.63 15.65 -13.21
N SER A 143 1.79 15.55 -14.25
CA SER A 143 0.66 16.46 -14.46
C SER A 143 -0.40 16.33 -13.36
N GLU A 144 -0.67 15.11 -12.88
CA GLU A 144 -1.60 14.89 -11.77
C GLU A 144 -1.09 15.54 -10.47
N ALA A 145 0.23 15.51 -10.23
CA ALA A 145 0.84 16.13 -9.04
C ALA A 145 0.74 17.66 -9.02
N GLU A 146 0.55 18.31 -10.18
CA GLU A 146 0.33 19.76 -10.24
C GLU A 146 -0.90 20.19 -9.45
N ARG A 147 -1.91 19.30 -9.33
CA ARG A 147 -3.14 19.54 -8.56
C ARG A 147 -2.87 19.92 -7.10
N TRP A 148 -1.80 19.39 -6.51
CA TRP A 148 -1.39 19.65 -5.12
C TRP A 148 -0.02 20.32 -5.02
N ALA A 149 0.49 20.95 -6.09
CA ALA A 149 1.77 21.66 -6.06
C ALA A 149 1.82 22.76 -4.98
N HIS A 150 0.68 23.38 -4.68
CA HIS A 150 0.56 24.39 -3.62
C HIS A 150 0.82 23.84 -2.20
N LEU A 151 0.82 22.51 -2.00
CA LEU A 151 1.10 21.84 -0.74
C LEU A 151 2.58 21.46 -0.56
N GLN A 152 3.43 21.66 -1.57
CA GLN A 152 4.86 21.34 -1.55
C GLN A 152 5.66 21.96 -0.39
N PRO A 153 5.37 23.20 0.07
CA PRO A 153 6.06 23.73 1.25
C PRO A 153 5.92 22.85 2.50
N LYS A 154 4.72 22.28 2.73
CA LYS A 154 4.45 21.36 3.84
C LYS A 154 5.10 19.99 3.63
N ALA A 155 5.09 19.49 2.39
CA ALA A 155 5.75 18.24 2.03
C ALA A 155 7.25 18.26 2.39
N ARG A 156 7.97 19.32 1.99
CA ARG A 156 9.40 19.46 2.27
C ARG A 156 9.75 19.45 3.75
N GLN A 157 8.89 20.00 4.61
CA GLN A 157 9.10 19.97 6.06
C GLN A 157 9.06 18.54 6.61
N LEU A 158 8.11 17.73 6.15
CA LEU A 158 7.97 16.33 6.56
C LEU A 158 9.12 15.46 6.05
N GLU A 159 9.52 15.64 4.79
CA GLU A 159 10.66 14.93 4.20
C GLU A 159 11.95 15.18 4.98
N PHE A 160 12.21 16.43 5.37
CA PHE A 160 13.38 16.79 6.16
C PHE A 160 13.36 16.11 7.54
N SER A 161 12.19 16.06 8.20
CA SER A 161 12.07 15.38 9.49
C SER A 161 12.33 13.87 9.41
N GLU A 162 11.82 13.19 8.37
CA GLU A 162 12.02 11.75 8.22
C GLU A 162 13.47 11.42 7.84
N LEU A 163 14.13 12.27 7.05
CA LEU A 163 15.56 12.15 6.76
C LEU A 163 16.41 12.23 8.03
N LEU A 164 16.09 13.17 8.93
CA LEU A 164 16.79 13.31 10.20
C LEU A 164 16.58 12.07 11.09
N ASP A 165 15.35 11.56 11.21
CA ASP A 165 15.07 10.35 11.99
C ASP A 165 15.79 9.13 11.43
N ARG A 166 15.81 8.94 10.10
CA ARG A 166 16.55 7.83 9.47
C ARG A 166 18.04 7.94 9.73
N ASN A 167 18.62 9.12 9.53
CA ASN A 167 20.04 9.35 9.77
C ASN A 167 20.41 9.17 11.24
N PHE A 168 19.53 9.55 12.16
CA PHE A 168 19.69 9.33 13.59
C PHE A 168 19.65 7.85 13.98
N VAL A 169 18.75 7.06 13.37
CA VAL A 169 18.72 5.61 13.58
C VAL A 169 19.98 4.95 12.99
N PHE A 170 20.41 5.36 11.80
CA PHE A 170 21.64 4.87 11.20
C PHE A 170 22.86 5.15 12.08
N SER A 171 23.02 6.38 12.59
CA SER A 171 24.17 6.72 13.46
C SER A 171 24.17 5.88 14.74
N ARG A 172 23.00 5.60 15.32
CA ARG A 172 22.86 4.73 16.50
C ARG A 172 23.23 3.28 16.22
N ILE A 173 22.85 2.75 15.06
CA ILE A 173 23.21 1.38 14.64
C ILE A 173 24.73 1.29 14.41
N TYR A 174 25.33 2.26 13.73
CA TYR A 174 26.79 2.29 13.52
C TYR A 174 27.55 2.39 14.84
N SER A 175 27.11 3.24 15.77
CA SER A 175 27.68 3.31 17.13
C SER A 175 27.56 1.98 17.88
N ALA A 176 26.39 1.34 17.84
CA ALA A 176 26.18 0.05 18.51
C ALA A 176 27.01 -1.08 17.90
N ILE A 177 27.24 -1.05 16.58
CA ILE A 177 28.14 -1.98 15.88
C ILE A 177 29.59 -1.71 16.30
N ASP A 178 30.03 -0.46 16.35
CA ASP A 178 31.39 -0.09 16.79
C ASP A 178 31.64 -0.50 18.25
N ASP A 179 30.66 -0.32 19.13
CA ASP A 179 30.71 -0.77 20.53
C ASP A 179 30.79 -2.31 20.63
N LEU A 180 30.04 -3.03 19.80
CA LEU A 180 30.10 -4.50 19.70
C LEU A 180 31.45 -4.97 19.17
N VAL A 181 31.99 -4.32 18.15
CA VAL A 181 33.31 -4.61 17.58
C VAL A 181 34.41 -4.34 18.61
N TRP A 182 34.31 -3.27 19.39
CA TRP A 182 35.22 -2.98 20.50
C TRP A 182 35.12 -4.01 21.63
N ALA A 183 33.90 -4.41 22.01
CA ALA A 183 33.68 -5.44 23.03
C ALA A 183 34.24 -6.81 22.61
N ILE A 184 34.05 -7.20 21.34
CA ILE A 184 34.61 -8.44 20.77
C ILE A 184 36.15 -8.38 20.74
N LYS A 185 36.74 -7.26 20.30
CA LYS A 185 38.20 -7.08 20.34
C LYS A 185 38.75 -7.14 21.77
N GLY A 186 38.04 -6.53 22.73
CA GLY A 186 38.36 -6.57 24.15
C GLY A 186 38.33 -7.99 24.74
N LEU A 187 37.33 -8.78 24.38
CA LEU A 187 37.22 -10.19 24.75
C LEU A 187 38.34 -11.06 24.13
N CYS A 188 38.70 -10.81 22.87
CA CYS A 188 39.83 -11.50 22.23
C CYS A 188 41.18 -11.19 22.90
N SER A 189 41.38 -9.97 23.42
CA SER A 189 42.57 -9.63 24.22
C SER A 189 42.59 -10.25 25.62
N PHE A 190 41.44 -10.66 26.16
CA PHE A 190 41.33 -11.27 27.49
C PHE A 190 41.47 -12.81 27.47
N LEU A 191 41.23 -13.45 26.32
CA LEU A 191 41.30 -14.90 26.13
C LEU A 191 42.61 -15.39 25.48
N MET A 192 43.57 -14.52 25.20
CA MET A 192 44.87 -14.91 24.66
C MET A 192 45.90 -15.14 25.80
N PRO A 193 46.47 -16.34 25.95
CA PRO A 193 47.52 -16.59 26.94
C PRO A 193 48.79 -15.81 26.62
N SER A 194 49.47 -15.36 27.68
CA SER A 194 50.66 -14.48 27.73
C SER A 194 51.94 -15.06 27.10
N SER A 195 51.85 -15.90 26.07
CA SER A 195 52.97 -16.56 25.43
C SER A 195 52.93 -16.35 23.92
N LEU A 196 53.09 -15.10 23.49
CA LEU A 196 53.58 -14.71 22.15
C LEU A 196 53.81 -13.19 22.11
N LYS A 197 54.77 -12.69 22.91
CA LYS A 197 55.44 -11.43 22.60
C LYS A 197 56.62 -11.77 21.70
N PHE A 198 56.47 -11.55 20.39
CA PHE A 198 57.62 -11.46 19.52
C PHE A 198 58.33 -10.13 19.73
N ARG A 199 59.65 -10.23 19.65
CA ARG A 199 60.72 -9.30 20.03
C ARG A 199 60.70 -7.99 19.27
#